data_AF-A0A9E5W0H6-F1
#
_entry.id   AF-A0A9E5W0H6-F1
#
_cell.length_a   1.000
_cell.length_b   1.000
_cell.length_c   1.000
_cell.angle_alpha   90.00
_cell.angle_beta   90.00
_cell.angle_gamma   90.00
#
_symmetry.space_group_name_H-M   'P 1'
#
loop_
_entity.id
_entity.type
_entity.pdbx_description
1 polymer ?
#
loop_
_entity_poly.entity_id
_entity_poly.type
_entity_poly.pdbx_seq_one_letter_code
_entity_poly.pdbx_strand_id
1 'polypeptide(L)'
;MPIVSVPKIIREKLGEEGADALVELINQVSGEAATKTDLIELESRLEKRINELESTLRKEISEVESSLRKEINSTMKWNIVLWITVLLGIIGTALYVR
;
A
#
# COMPACT_ATOMS: atom_id res chain seq x y z
N MET A 1 -17.11 28.86 4.08
CA MET A 1 -16.20 29.80 3.39
C MET A 1 -15.87 30.91 4.37
N PRO A 2 -14.58 31.22 4.62
CA PRO A 2 -14.23 32.38 5.43
C PRO A 2 -14.76 33.63 4.70
N ILE A 3 -15.55 34.45 5.39
CA ILE A 3 -16.10 35.67 4.82
C ILE A 3 -14.95 36.69 4.77
N VAL A 4 -14.38 36.90 3.59
CA VAL A 4 -13.33 37.91 3.39
C VAL A 4 -14.02 39.26 3.31
N SER A 5 -14.09 39.97 4.45
CA SER A 5 -14.56 41.35 4.51
C SER A 5 -13.38 42.29 4.35
N VAL A 6 -13.48 43.25 3.44
CA VAL A 6 -12.48 44.31 3.30
C VAL A 6 -12.63 45.30 4.46
N PRO A 7 -11.59 45.52 5.27
CA PRO A 7 -11.64 46.51 6.34
C PRO A 7 -11.94 47.91 5.81
N LYS A 8 -12.71 48.72 6.58
CA LYS A 8 -13.12 50.10 6.20
C LYS A 8 -11.98 50.96 5.64
N ILE A 9 -10.80 50.90 6.25
CA ILE A 9 -9.60 51.64 5.82
C ILE A 9 -9.19 51.31 4.38
N ILE A 10 -9.28 50.03 4.00
CA ILE A 10 -8.89 49.58 2.66
C ILE A 10 -9.98 49.94 1.65
N ARG A 11 -11.26 49.86 2.06
CA ARG A 11 -12.41 50.25 1.25
C ARG A 11 -12.44 51.75 0.94
N GLU A 12 -12.11 52.60 1.91
CA GLU A 12 -11.97 54.06 1.70
C GLU A 12 -10.83 54.42 0.75
N LYS A 13 -9.76 53.62 0.70
CA LYS A 13 -8.59 53.87 -0.16
C LYS A 13 -8.76 53.33 -1.58
N LEU A 14 -9.42 52.18 -1.73
CA LEU A 14 -9.64 51.52 -3.03
C LEU A 14 -10.96 51.89 -3.70
N GLY A 15 -11.88 52.53 -2.97
CA GLY A 15 -13.26 52.71 -3.41
C GLY A 15 -14.07 51.41 -3.28
N GLU A 16 -15.38 51.54 -3.44
CA GLU A 16 -16.31 50.39 -3.36
C GLU A 16 -16.02 49.35 -4.45
N GLU A 17 -15.84 49.79 -5.70
CA GLU A 17 -15.53 48.89 -6.83
C GLU A 17 -14.18 48.18 -6.67
N GLY A 18 -13.14 48.89 -6.20
CA GLY A 18 -11.82 48.29 -5.97
C GLY A 18 -11.79 47.30 -4.81
N ALA A 19 -12.60 47.55 -3.77
CA ALA A 19 -12.76 46.61 -2.67
C ALA A 19 -13.49 45.34 -3.10
N ASP A 20 -14.53 45.46 -3.92
CA ASP A 20 -15.29 44.32 -4.40
C ASP A 20 -14.46 43.45 -5.37
N ALA A 21 -13.68 44.07 -6.27
CA ALA A 21 -12.73 43.36 -7.14
C ALA A 21 -11.63 42.63 -6.34
N LEU A 22 -11.17 43.21 -5.22
CA LEU A 22 -10.20 42.56 -4.34
C LEU A 22 -10.80 41.32 -3.64
N VAL A 23 -12.06 41.38 -3.23
CA VAL A 23 -12.77 40.23 -2.64
C VAL A 23 -12.92 39.10 -3.67
N GLU A 24 -13.28 39.45 -4.92
CA GLU A 24 -13.41 38.48 -6.01
C GLU A 24 -12.08 37.76 -6.28
N LEU A 25 -10.97 38.51 -6.38
CA LEU A 25 -9.63 37.95 -6.58
C LEU A 25 -9.20 37.03 -5.41
N ILE A 26 -9.42 37.43 -4.16
CA ILE A 26 -9.06 36.62 -2.99
C ILE A 26 -9.90 35.33 -2.94
N ASN A 27 -11.19 35.42 -3.27
CA ASN A 27 -12.06 34.25 -3.32
C ASN A 27 -11.64 33.27 -4.42
N GLN A 28 -11.24 33.77 -5.60
CA GLN A 28 -10.72 32.93 -6.67
C GLN A 28 -9.43 32.19 -6.25
N VAL A 29 -8.45 32.91 -5.69
CA VAL A 29 -7.18 32.32 -5.24
C VAL A 29 -7.40 31.34 -4.08
N SER A 30 -8.33 31.64 -3.18
CA SER A 30 -8.65 30.77 -2.04
C SER A 30 -9.43 29.52 -2.45
N GLY A 31 -10.17 29.56 -3.56
CA GLY A 31 -10.91 28.42 -4.10
C GLY A 31 -10.05 27.43 -4.88
N GLU A 32 -8.95 27.88 -5.49
CA GLU A 32 -8.02 27.04 -6.26
C GLU A 32 -6.87 26.46 -5.42
N ALA A 33 -6.62 27.02 -4.23
CA ALA A 33 -5.55 26.56 -3.36
C ALA A 33 -5.95 25.27 -2.61
N ALA A 34 -5.14 24.23 -2.75
CA ALA A 34 -5.23 23.05 -1.88
C ALA A 34 -5.08 23.50 -0.41
N THR A 35 -6.11 23.24 0.38
CA THR A 35 -6.15 23.66 1.77
C THR A 35 -5.35 22.71 2.64
N LYS A 36 -4.98 23.16 3.84
CA LYS A 36 -4.36 22.27 4.85
C LYS A 36 -5.23 21.06 5.16
N THR A 37 -6.56 21.21 5.09
CA THR A 37 -7.52 20.13 5.29
C THR A 37 -7.39 19.07 4.19
N ASP A 38 -7.24 19.48 2.93
CA ASP A 38 -7.09 18.57 1.80
C ASP A 38 -5.79 17.76 1.91
N LEU A 39 -4.71 18.39 2.39
CA LEU A 39 -3.44 17.72 2.65
C LEU A 39 -3.55 16.69 3.79
N ILE A 40 -4.23 17.02 4.89
CA ILE A 40 -4.45 16.11 6.02
C ILE A 40 -5.31 14.90 5.58
N GLU A 41 -6.34 15.14 4.78
CA GLU A 41 -7.17 14.06 4.24
C GLU A 41 -6.35 13.15 3.31
N LEU A 42 -5.53 13.74 2.43
CA LEU A 42 -4.66 13.00 1.54
C LEU A 42 -3.63 12.16 2.32
N GLU A 43 -2.99 12.73 3.33
CA GLU A 43 -2.05 12.04 4.21
C GLU A 43 -2.70 10.84 4.90
N SER A 44 -3.88 11.03 5.49
CA SER A 44 -4.64 9.95 6.13
C SER A 44 -5.02 8.83 5.14
N ARG A 45 -5.41 9.20 3.91
CA ARG A 45 -5.73 8.22 2.85
C ARG A 45 -4.49 7.46 2.39
N LEU A 46 -3.35 8.12 2.28
CA LEU A 46 -2.08 7.49 1.93
C LEU A 46 -1.62 6.53 3.03
N GLU A 47 -1.68 6.94 4.29
CA GLU A 47 -1.31 6.10 5.43
C GLU A 47 -2.16 4.82 5.50
N LYS A 48 -3.49 4.95 5.32
CA LYS A 48 -4.38 3.77 5.24
C LYS A 48 -4.00 2.82 4.11
N ARG A 49 -3.75 3.35 2.91
CA ARG A 49 -3.34 2.54 1.75
C ARG A 49 -2.00 1.85 1.96
N ILE A 50 -1.05 2.52 2.58
CA ILE A 50 0.26 1.93 2.92
C ILE A 50 0.08 0.75 3.88
N ASN A 51 -0.71 0.94 4.94
CA ASN A 51 -0.97 -0.12 5.92
C ASN A 51 -1.72 -1.32 5.31
N GLU A 52 -2.70 -1.07 4.44
CA GLU A 52 -3.42 -2.12 3.70
C GLU A 52 -2.49 -2.90 2.77
N LEU A 53 -1.61 -2.20 2.05
CA LEU A 53 -0.61 -2.82 1.18
C LEU A 53 0.40 -3.65 1.99
N GLU A 54 0.90 -3.13 3.10
CA GLU A 54 1.82 -3.86 3.97
C GLU A 54 1.19 -5.15 4.51
N SER A 55 -0.06 -5.07 4.96
CA SER A 55 -0.81 -6.24 5.43
C SER A 55 -0.99 -7.29 4.33
N THR A 56 -1.37 -6.84 3.13
CA THR A 56 -1.57 -7.71 1.97
C THR A 56 -0.27 -8.39 1.56
N LEU A 57 0.83 -7.64 1.43
CA LEU A 57 2.14 -8.18 1.08
C LEU A 57 2.64 -9.19 2.12
N ARG A 58 2.47 -8.91 3.42
CA ARG A 58 2.84 -9.86 4.48
C ARG A 58 2.06 -11.17 4.36
N LYS A 59 0.78 -11.09 4.03
CA LYS A 59 -0.07 -12.27 3.82
C LYS A 59 0.38 -13.07 2.59
N GLU A 60 0.58 -12.41 1.45
CA GLU A 60 1.05 -13.05 0.22
C GLU A 60 2.41 -13.73 0.40
N ILE A 61 3.36 -13.07 1.08
CA ILE A 61 4.67 -13.66 1.42
C ILE A 61 4.48 -14.92 2.27
N SER A 62 3.66 -14.86 3.32
CA SER A 62 3.41 -16.02 4.19
C SER A 62 2.76 -17.19 3.45
N GLU A 63 1.84 -16.91 2.53
CA GLU A 63 1.20 -17.92 1.69
C GLU A 63 2.21 -18.57 0.73
N VAL A 64 3.06 -17.78 0.08
CA VAL A 64 4.14 -18.28 -0.80
C VAL A 64 5.14 -19.13 0.00
N GLU A 65 5.58 -18.68 1.16
CA GLU A 65 6.47 -19.45 2.04
C GLU A 65 5.85 -20.79 2.44
N SER A 66 4.55 -20.79 2.79
CA SER A 66 3.82 -22.01 3.14
C SER A 66 3.72 -22.97 1.95
N SER A 67 3.42 -22.46 0.76
CA SER A 67 3.35 -23.27 -0.47
C SER A 67 4.70 -23.90 -0.80
N LEU A 68 5.77 -23.11 -0.79
CA LEU A 68 7.13 -23.59 -1.03
C LEU A 68 7.55 -24.65 -0.01
N ARG A 69 7.26 -24.45 1.28
CA ARG A 69 7.53 -25.46 2.33
C ARG A 69 6.78 -26.76 2.07
N LYS A 70 5.52 -26.69 1.62
CA LYS A 70 4.72 -27.88 1.29
C LYS A 70 5.28 -28.61 0.06
N GLU A 71 5.64 -27.89 -0.99
CA GLU A 71 6.21 -28.46 -2.22
C GLU A 71 7.57 -29.12 -1.95
N ILE A 72 8.46 -28.45 -1.21
CA ILE A 72 9.76 -29.01 -0.80
C ILE A 72 9.55 -30.27 0.05
N ASN A 73 8.65 -30.24 1.03
CA ASN A 73 8.39 -31.40 1.88
C ASN A 73 7.78 -32.57 1.08
N SER A 74 6.87 -32.29 0.15
CA SER A 74 6.25 -33.31 -0.71
C SER A 74 7.29 -33.98 -1.60
N THR A 75 8.09 -33.19 -2.32
CA THR A 75 9.15 -33.68 -3.21
C THR A 75 10.22 -34.46 -2.45
N MET A 76 10.63 -34.00 -1.27
CA MET A 76 11.62 -34.70 -0.45
C MET A 76 11.08 -36.04 0.09
N LYS A 77 9.82 -36.09 0.53
CA LYS A 77 9.18 -37.33 0.98
C LYS A 77 9.14 -38.37 -0.13
N TRP A 78 8.70 -38.01 -1.34
CA TRP A 78 8.64 -38.93 -2.46
C TRP A 78 10.02 -39.41 -2.89
N ASN A 79 11.02 -38.51 -2.92
CA ASN A 79 12.40 -38.90 -3.20
C ASN A 79 12.92 -39.92 -2.18
N ILE A 80 12.68 -39.71 -0.89
CA ILE A 80 13.11 -40.66 0.16
C ILE A 80 12.46 -42.04 -0.04
N VAL A 81 11.15 -42.09 -0.30
CA VAL A 81 10.43 -43.35 -0.54
C VAL A 81 11.00 -44.09 -1.76
N LEU A 82 11.28 -43.36 -2.84
CA LEU A 82 11.92 -43.91 -4.03
C LEU A 82 13.30 -44.49 -3.70
N TRP A 83 14.17 -43.73 -3.02
CA TRP A 83 15.51 -44.19 -2.66
C TRP A 83 15.50 -45.42 -1.74
N ILE A 84 14.58 -45.50 -0.77
CA ILE A 84 14.44 -46.68 0.09
C ILE A 84 14.07 -47.92 -0.74
N THR A 85 13.13 -47.77 -1.69
CA THR A 85 12.70 -48.88 -2.54
C THR A 85 13.84 -49.40 -3.42
N VAL A 86 14.63 -48.48 -3.99
CA VAL A 86 15.81 -48.83 -4.78
C VAL A 86 16.85 -49.56 -3.92
N LEU A 87 17.15 -49.05 -2.71
CA LEU A 87 18.10 -49.67 -1.79
C LEU A 87 17.68 -51.09 -1.38
N LEU A 88 16.40 -51.30 -1.05
CA LEU A 88 15.88 -52.63 -0.71
C LEU A 88 16.00 -53.61 -1.88
N GLY A 89 15.74 -53.15 -3.11
CA GLY A 89 15.92 -53.94 -4.31
C GLY A 89 17.37 -54.40 -4.50
N ILE A 90 18.34 -53.49 -4.31
CA ILE A 90 19.78 -53.80 -4.39
C ILE A 90 20.20 -54.81 -3.32
N ILE A 91 19.73 -54.64 -2.07
CA ILE A 91 20.04 -55.57 -0.98
C ILE A 91 19.46 -56.96 -1.28
N GLY A 92 18.22 -57.03 -1.76
CA GLY A 92 17.56 -58.27 -2.12
C GLY A 92 18.29 -59.04 -3.22
N THR A 93 18.73 -58.35 -4.28
CA THR A 93 19.51 -58.99 -5.35
C THR A 93 20.89 -59.44 -4.88
N ALA A 94 21.57 -58.64 -4.05
CA ALA A 94 22.86 -59.02 -3.46
C ALA A 94 22.76 -60.25 -2.55
N LEU A 95 21.67 -60.40 -1.80
CA LEU A 95 21.41 -61.58 -0.97
C LEU A 95 21.02 -62.81 -1.80
N TYR A 96 20.34 -62.64 -2.93
CA TYR A 96 19.93 -63.74 -3.80
C TYR A 96 21.09 -64.38 -4.57
N VAL A 97 22.13 -63.60 -4.89
CA VAL A 97 23.29 -64.04 -5.68
C VAL A 97 24.42 -64.62 -4.81
N ARG A 98 24.33 -64.51 -3.48
CA ARG A 98 25.32 -65.00 -2.51
C ARG A 98 24.90 -66.33 -1.89
#